data_AF-A0A429P9T3-F1
#
_entry.id   AF-A0A429P9T3-F1
#
_cell.length_a   1.000
_cell.length_b   1.000
_cell.length_c   1.000
_cell.angle_alpha   90.00
_cell.angle_beta   90.00
_cell.angle_gamma   90.00
#
_symmetry.space_group_name_H-M   'P 1'
#
loop_
_entity.id
_entity.type
_entity.pdbx_description
1 polymer ?
#
loop_
_entity_poly.entity_id
_entity_poly.type
_entity_poly.pdbx_seq_one_letter_code
_entity_poly.pdbx_strand_id
1 'polypeptide(L)'
;SNYLWDESAGIYEHALKLWEGLGEELDYPILFSQRGVLNLAHSLQDVRDSVRRVEANRLNGVHAEWLDADGVKEVCPIVNISPDVRYPVLGATYQPRAGIAKHDYVAWGLARSADAAGIDIIQNCEVTGLDVVGNRVVGVQTNLGPIAAGKVALCSAGHTSVLAAMAGIELPVQSHPLQALVSELLEPVHPTVVMSNAVHVYVSQAHKGELVMGAGIDAYNSYTQRGAFHIIEEQMSAALELFPVFA
;
A
#
# COMPACT_ATOMS: atom_id res chain seq x y z
N SER A 1 1.26 -2.90 12.17
CA SER A 1 2.42 -2.95 11.25
C SER A 1 2.72 -4.41 10.87
N ASN A 2 3.36 -4.69 9.73
CA ASN A 2 3.89 -6.03 9.42
C ASN A 2 5.35 -5.99 8.95
N TYR A 3 6.10 -4.94 9.35
CA TYR A 3 7.48 -4.69 8.94
C TYR A 3 8.50 -5.32 9.88
N LEU A 4 9.73 -5.50 9.41
CA LEU A 4 10.79 -6.19 10.17
C LEU A 4 11.58 -5.29 11.12
N TRP A 5 11.86 -4.05 10.70
CA TRP A 5 12.76 -3.15 11.41
C TRP A 5 12.02 -2.34 12.46
N ASP A 6 12.67 -2.03 13.58
CA ASP A 6 12.07 -1.33 14.73
C ASP A 6 11.52 0.05 14.32
N GLU A 7 12.26 0.80 13.52
CA GLU A 7 11.86 2.13 13.03
C GLU A 7 10.64 2.03 12.10
N SER A 8 10.59 0.97 11.28
CA SER A 8 9.46 0.69 10.41
C SER A 8 8.23 0.27 11.24
N ALA A 9 8.42 -0.61 12.23
CA ALA A 9 7.36 -0.98 13.15
C ALA A 9 6.79 0.26 13.86
N GLY A 10 7.65 1.14 14.35
CA GLY A 10 7.27 2.39 15.01
C GLY A 10 6.37 3.27 14.15
N ILE A 11 6.81 3.66 12.94
CA ILE A 11 6.02 4.56 12.08
C ILE A 11 4.71 3.93 11.60
N TYR A 12 4.73 2.67 11.16
CA TYR A 12 3.54 2.02 10.61
C TYR A 12 2.55 1.56 11.68
N GLU A 13 3.01 1.24 12.89
CA GLU A 13 2.12 0.95 14.02
C GLU A 13 1.46 2.22 14.55
N HIS A 14 2.21 3.32 14.62
CA HIS A 14 1.62 4.62 14.94
C HIS A 14 0.57 5.02 13.90
N ALA A 15 0.87 4.89 12.61
CA ALA A 15 -0.09 5.16 11.55
C ALA A 15 -1.36 4.29 11.68
N LEU A 16 -1.22 2.99 11.95
CA LEU A 16 -2.38 2.10 12.13
C LEU A 16 -3.27 2.53 13.29
N LYS A 17 -2.70 3.01 14.40
CA LYS A 17 -3.49 3.55 15.52
C LYS A 17 -4.27 4.80 15.13
N LEU A 18 -3.72 5.66 14.25
CA LEU A 18 -4.45 6.79 13.70
C LEU A 18 -5.60 6.32 12.80
N TRP A 19 -5.36 5.31 11.95
CA TRP A 19 -6.39 4.72 11.08
C TRP A 19 -7.62 4.21 11.85
N GLU A 20 -7.40 3.65 13.04
CA GLU A 20 -8.47 3.09 13.88
C GLU A 20 -9.49 4.14 14.35
N GLY A 21 -9.09 5.41 14.51
CA GLY A 21 -9.99 6.53 14.85
C GLY A 21 -10.35 7.44 13.68
N LEU A 22 -9.64 7.33 12.54
CA LEU A 22 -9.68 8.31 11.46
C LEU A 22 -11.07 8.55 10.87
N GLY A 23 -11.89 7.51 10.73
CA GLY A 23 -13.25 7.66 10.18
C GLY A 23 -14.16 8.53 11.05
N GLU A 24 -14.03 8.40 12.38
CA GLU A 24 -14.76 9.22 13.35
C GLU A 24 -14.21 10.64 13.40
N GLU A 25 -12.88 10.79 13.43
CA GLU A 25 -12.21 12.10 13.43
C GLU A 25 -12.55 12.95 12.21
N LEU A 26 -12.65 12.32 11.02
CA LEU A 26 -13.01 13.01 9.78
C LEU A 26 -14.52 13.20 9.61
N ASP A 27 -15.35 12.57 10.45
CA ASP A 27 -16.80 12.45 10.24
C ASP A 27 -17.11 12.03 8.79
N TYR A 28 -16.39 11.01 8.30
CA TYR A 28 -16.43 10.60 6.89
C TYR A 28 -16.29 9.08 6.73
N PRO A 29 -17.14 8.43 5.90
CA PRO A 29 -17.16 6.97 5.79
C PRO A 29 -16.01 6.45 4.93
N ILE A 30 -14.78 6.46 5.44
CA ILE A 30 -13.57 6.02 4.72
C ILE A 30 -13.53 4.52 4.38
N LEU A 31 -14.55 3.76 4.80
CA LEU A 31 -14.70 2.32 4.60
C LEU A 31 -13.49 1.53 5.11
N PHE A 32 -12.91 1.96 6.24
CA PHE A 32 -11.83 1.23 6.90
C PHE A 32 -12.35 -0.09 7.46
N SER A 33 -11.72 -1.18 7.05
CA SER A 33 -12.14 -2.55 7.36
C SER A 33 -10.92 -3.35 7.82
N GLN A 34 -10.78 -3.53 9.14
CA GLN A 34 -9.73 -4.34 9.76
C GLN A 34 -10.05 -5.83 9.62
N ARG A 35 -9.77 -6.37 8.43
CA ARG A 35 -10.05 -7.76 8.05
C ARG A 35 -8.83 -8.68 8.07
N GLY A 36 -7.72 -8.17 8.58
CA GLY A 36 -6.44 -8.86 8.62
C GLY A 36 -5.70 -8.89 7.28
N VAL A 37 -4.45 -9.32 7.35
CA VAL A 37 -3.59 -9.58 6.18
C VAL A 37 -2.76 -10.83 6.40
N LEU A 38 -2.79 -11.73 5.43
CA LEU A 38 -1.92 -12.90 5.33
C LEU A 38 -0.75 -12.59 4.39
N ASN A 39 0.47 -12.90 4.81
CA ASN A 39 1.65 -12.91 3.94
C ASN A 39 2.17 -14.35 3.86
N LEU A 40 1.89 -15.02 2.73
CA LEU A 40 2.14 -16.45 2.54
C LEU A 40 3.63 -16.77 2.44
N ALA A 41 4.00 -17.94 2.96
CA ALA A 41 5.33 -18.52 2.88
C ALA A 41 5.30 -19.81 2.05
N HIS A 42 6.20 -19.93 1.09
CA HIS A 42 6.21 -21.03 0.10
C HIS A 42 7.51 -21.83 0.11
N SER A 43 8.48 -21.42 0.94
CA SER A 43 9.78 -22.06 1.09
C SER A 43 10.24 -22.03 2.55
N LEU A 44 11.21 -22.89 2.89
CA LEU A 44 11.80 -22.88 4.24
C LEU A 44 12.49 -21.54 4.56
N GLN A 45 12.97 -20.81 3.55
CA GLN A 45 13.50 -19.46 3.76
C GLN A 45 12.38 -18.48 4.10
N ASP A 46 11.26 -18.51 3.38
CA ASP A 46 10.10 -17.66 3.70
C ASP A 46 9.59 -17.92 5.12
N VAL A 47 9.56 -19.19 5.57
CA VAL A 47 9.17 -19.54 6.94
C VAL A 47 10.12 -18.88 7.95
N ARG A 48 11.45 -18.99 7.74
CA ARG A 48 12.44 -18.37 8.64
C ARG A 48 12.27 -16.85 8.72
N ASP A 49 12.12 -16.18 7.59
CA ASP A 49 11.97 -14.73 7.54
C ASP A 49 10.62 -14.27 8.10
N SER A 50 9.57 -15.06 7.89
CA SER A 50 8.24 -14.83 8.45
C SER A 50 8.23 -14.93 9.97
N VAL A 51 8.79 -16.01 10.53
CA VAL A 51 8.90 -16.18 11.99
C VAL A 51 9.77 -15.09 12.60
N ARG A 52 10.92 -14.76 11.99
CA ARG A 52 11.76 -13.64 12.42
C ARG A 52 10.96 -12.34 12.53
N ARG A 53 10.15 -12.04 11.51
CA ARG A 53 9.32 -10.82 11.47
C ARG A 53 8.18 -10.85 12.48
N VAL A 54 7.53 -12.00 12.69
CA VAL A 54 6.47 -12.16 13.70
C VAL A 54 7.02 -11.90 15.10
N GLU A 55 8.15 -12.51 15.47
CA GLU A 55 8.72 -12.31 16.80
C GLU A 55 9.24 -10.88 16.99
N ALA A 56 9.85 -10.28 15.96
CA ALA A 56 10.23 -8.87 16.00
C ALA A 56 9.02 -7.93 16.18
N ASN A 57 7.91 -8.20 15.48
CA ASN A 57 6.68 -7.42 15.62
C ASN A 57 6.12 -7.50 17.05
N ARG A 58 6.07 -8.70 17.65
CA ARG A 58 5.59 -8.88 19.02
C ARG A 58 6.41 -8.06 20.02
N LEU A 59 7.73 -8.06 19.88
CA LEU A 59 8.63 -7.26 20.71
C LEU A 59 8.47 -5.75 20.47
N ASN A 60 8.03 -5.33 19.28
CA ASN A 60 7.73 -3.95 18.93
C ASN A 60 6.28 -3.52 19.22
N GLY A 61 5.51 -4.30 19.98
CA GLY A 61 4.13 -3.96 20.36
C GLY A 61 3.12 -4.06 19.22
N VAL A 62 3.44 -4.85 18.19
CA VAL A 62 2.62 -5.09 17.02
C VAL A 62 2.00 -6.49 17.11
N HIS A 63 0.68 -6.59 16.97
CA HIS A 63 0.02 -7.89 16.99
C HIS A 63 0.32 -8.68 15.72
N ALA A 64 1.10 -9.75 15.84
CA ALA A 64 1.49 -10.62 14.74
C ALA A 64 1.47 -12.09 15.16
N GLU A 65 1.04 -12.93 14.23
CA GLU A 65 0.91 -14.38 14.40
C GLU A 65 1.63 -15.10 13.24
N TRP A 66 2.16 -16.28 13.52
CA TRP A 66 2.54 -17.26 12.51
C TRP A 66 1.46 -18.33 12.47
N LEU A 67 0.93 -18.59 11.27
CA LEU A 67 -0.04 -19.64 11.01
C LEU A 67 0.62 -20.71 10.12
N ASP A 68 0.31 -21.97 10.37
CA ASP A 68 0.58 -23.03 9.41
C ASP A 68 -0.44 -23.02 8.26
N ALA A 69 -0.34 -23.97 7.33
CA ALA A 69 -1.23 -24.04 6.17
C ALA A 69 -2.70 -24.21 6.55
N ASP A 70 -3.01 -24.98 7.59
CA ASP A 70 -4.38 -25.18 8.06
C ASP A 70 -4.93 -23.89 8.68
N GLY A 71 -4.14 -23.19 9.50
CA GLY A 71 -4.50 -21.86 10.01
C GLY A 71 -4.72 -20.82 8.92
N VAL A 72 -3.93 -20.87 7.83
CA VAL A 72 -4.17 -20.05 6.63
C VAL A 72 -5.55 -20.35 6.01
N LYS A 73 -5.91 -21.63 5.91
CA LYS A 73 -7.19 -22.07 5.35
C LYS A 73 -8.38 -21.69 6.23
N GLU A 74 -8.21 -21.68 7.55
CA GLU A 74 -9.23 -21.18 8.48
C GLU A 74 -9.50 -19.68 8.27
N VAL A 75 -8.45 -18.87 8.13
CA VAL A 75 -8.57 -17.41 7.91
C VAL A 75 -9.08 -17.08 6.50
N CYS A 76 -8.62 -17.81 5.49
CA CYS A 76 -9.01 -17.61 4.10
C CYS A 76 -9.32 -18.96 3.41
N PRO A 77 -10.58 -19.44 3.51
CA PRO A 77 -10.99 -20.76 2.99
C PRO A 77 -10.80 -20.94 1.48
N ILE A 78 -10.70 -19.86 0.72
CA ILE A 78 -10.52 -19.92 -0.74
C ILE A 78 -9.06 -20.12 -1.18
N VAL A 79 -8.08 -19.98 -0.27
CA VAL A 79 -6.66 -20.24 -0.59
C VAL A 79 -6.44 -21.72 -0.85
N ASN A 80 -5.76 -22.05 -1.93
CA ASN A 80 -5.31 -23.40 -2.24
C ASN A 80 -4.05 -23.74 -1.43
N ILE A 81 -4.21 -24.66 -0.47
CA ILE A 81 -3.12 -25.17 0.37
C ILE A 81 -2.67 -26.58 -0.04
N SER A 82 -3.06 -27.04 -1.23
CA SER A 82 -2.67 -28.37 -1.71
C SER A 82 -1.14 -28.52 -1.77
N PRO A 83 -0.58 -29.67 -1.36
CA PRO A 83 0.84 -29.95 -1.53
C PRO A 83 1.26 -30.19 -2.99
N ASP A 84 0.29 -30.33 -3.90
CA ASP A 84 0.54 -30.72 -5.30
C ASP A 84 0.78 -29.52 -6.25
N VAL A 85 0.76 -28.29 -5.73
CA VAL A 85 1.11 -27.09 -6.50
C VAL A 85 2.62 -26.91 -6.60
N ARG A 86 3.08 -26.08 -7.54
CA ARG A 86 4.51 -25.86 -7.79
C ARG A 86 5.28 -25.38 -6.54
N TYR A 87 4.65 -24.55 -5.71
CA TYR A 87 5.19 -24.03 -4.46
C TYR A 87 4.11 -24.04 -3.36
N PRO A 88 3.97 -25.15 -2.61
CA PRO A 88 2.93 -25.28 -1.59
C PRO A 88 2.99 -24.22 -0.52
N VAL A 89 1.83 -23.83 0.02
CA VAL A 89 1.75 -22.93 1.18
C VAL A 89 2.25 -23.69 2.40
N LEU A 90 3.33 -23.19 3.02
CA LEU A 90 3.87 -23.73 4.27
C LEU A 90 3.31 -23.04 5.51
N GLY A 91 2.66 -21.88 5.31
CA GLY A 91 2.09 -21.05 6.36
C GLY A 91 2.02 -19.59 5.94
N ALA A 92 1.76 -18.70 6.90
CA ALA A 92 1.74 -17.26 6.68
C ALA A 92 1.99 -16.47 7.97
N THR A 93 2.52 -15.25 7.83
CA THR A 93 2.33 -14.27 8.91
C THR A 93 0.94 -13.67 8.81
N TYR A 94 0.26 -13.53 9.94
CA TYR A 94 -1.05 -12.90 10.03
C TYR A 94 -1.00 -11.69 10.97
N GLN A 95 -1.55 -10.56 10.51
CA GLN A 95 -1.72 -9.36 11.34
C GLN A 95 -3.22 -9.01 11.39
N PRO A 96 -3.96 -9.37 12.45
CA PRO A 96 -5.43 -9.24 12.48
C PRO A 96 -5.93 -7.80 12.31
N ARG A 97 -5.21 -6.82 12.85
CA ARG A 97 -5.57 -5.38 12.79
C ARG A 97 -5.34 -4.73 11.42
N ALA A 98 -4.71 -5.42 10.47
CA ALA A 98 -4.52 -4.90 9.12
C ALA A 98 -5.84 -4.91 8.33
N GLY A 99 -5.85 -4.30 7.14
CA GLY A 99 -7.05 -4.27 6.32
C GLY A 99 -6.99 -3.32 5.15
N ILE A 100 -8.17 -2.86 4.72
CA ILE A 100 -8.34 -1.99 3.56
C ILE A 100 -9.17 -0.75 3.92
N ALA A 101 -9.06 0.29 3.10
CA ALA A 101 -9.92 1.48 3.10
C ALA A 101 -10.15 1.93 1.66
N LYS A 102 -11.18 2.74 1.40
CA LYS A 102 -11.41 3.30 0.07
C LYS A 102 -10.57 4.56 -0.10
N HIS A 103 -9.45 4.45 -0.83
CA HIS A 103 -8.44 5.51 -0.97
C HIS A 103 -9.01 6.89 -1.35
N ASP A 104 -9.95 6.96 -2.29
CA ASP A 104 -10.56 8.23 -2.71
C ASP A 104 -11.29 8.92 -1.55
N TYR A 105 -11.99 8.13 -0.73
CA TYR A 105 -12.79 8.62 0.39
C TYR A 105 -11.88 9.11 1.52
N VAL A 106 -10.74 8.46 1.72
CA VAL A 106 -9.72 8.94 2.66
C VAL A 106 -9.19 10.31 2.22
N ALA A 107 -8.82 10.44 0.95
CA ALA A 107 -8.31 11.71 0.41
C ALA A 107 -9.35 12.83 0.52
N TRP A 108 -10.62 12.55 0.20
CA TRP A 108 -11.70 13.53 0.29
C TRP A 108 -12.07 13.88 1.73
N GLY A 109 -12.07 12.92 2.65
CA GLY A 109 -12.31 13.16 4.08
C GLY A 109 -11.23 14.07 4.68
N LEU A 110 -9.97 13.82 4.34
CA LEU A 110 -8.84 14.69 4.73
C LEU A 110 -8.96 16.08 4.09
N ALA A 111 -9.27 16.17 2.80
CA ALA A 111 -9.45 17.44 2.10
C ALA A 111 -10.57 18.29 2.71
N ARG A 112 -11.73 17.67 3.01
CA ARG A 112 -12.85 18.33 3.70
C ARG A 112 -12.43 18.89 5.06
N SER A 113 -11.70 18.11 5.84
CA SER A 113 -11.26 18.52 7.18
C SER A 113 -10.20 19.62 7.11
N ALA A 114 -9.31 19.58 6.12
CA ALA A 114 -8.31 20.62 5.87
C ALA A 114 -8.96 21.95 5.47
N ASP A 115 -9.91 21.92 4.54
CA ASP A 115 -10.68 23.11 4.11
C ASP A 115 -11.44 23.73 5.29
N ALA A 116 -12.13 22.90 6.10
CA ALA A 116 -12.82 23.35 7.31
C ALA A 116 -11.89 23.98 8.36
N ALA A 117 -10.61 23.59 8.38
CA ALA A 117 -9.57 24.17 9.22
C ALA A 117 -8.96 25.46 8.63
N GLY A 118 -9.41 25.92 7.46
CA GLY A 118 -8.94 27.14 6.79
C GLY A 118 -7.70 26.94 5.91
N ILE A 119 -7.43 25.71 5.46
CA ILE A 119 -6.33 25.41 4.53
C ILE A 119 -6.82 25.55 3.10
N ASP A 120 -6.16 26.39 2.30
CA ASP A 120 -6.45 26.54 0.88
C ASP A 120 -5.97 25.33 0.07
N ILE A 121 -6.89 24.69 -0.66
CA ILE A 121 -6.58 23.60 -1.61
C ILE A 121 -6.67 24.13 -3.04
N ILE A 122 -5.51 24.41 -3.64
CA ILE A 122 -5.41 25.00 -4.98
C ILE A 122 -5.11 23.92 -6.02
N GLN A 123 -6.13 23.52 -6.78
CA GLN A 123 -5.99 22.56 -7.88
C GLN A 123 -5.57 23.24 -9.18
N ASN A 124 -5.14 22.45 -10.17
CA ASN A 124 -4.62 22.94 -11.46
C ASN A 124 -3.46 23.95 -11.31
N CYS A 125 -2.75 23.86 -10.19
CA CYS A 125 -1.64 24.71 -9.78
C CYS A 125 -0.35 23.89 -9.79
N GLU A 126 0.32 23.85 -10.93
CA GLU A 126 1.61 23.18 -11.09
C GLU A 126 2.71 24.08 -10.53
N VAL A 127 3.52 23.55 -9.61
CA VAL A 127 4.76 24.20 -9.18
C VAL A 127 5.81 24.01 -10.28
N THR A 128 6.29 25.12 -10.83
CA THR A 128 7.28 25.16 -11.92
C THR A 128 8.66 25.62 -11.46
N GLY A 129 8.80 26.05 -10.20
CA GLY A 129 10.07 26.44 -9.61
C GLY A 129 9.99 26.61 -8.09
N LEU A 130 11.14 26.53 -7.43
CA LEU A 130 11.30 26.82 -6.00
C LEU A 130 12.18 28.06 -5.84
N ASP A 131 11.67 29.10 -5.17
CA ASP A 131 12.44 30.32 -4.95
C ASP A 131 13.36 30.15 -3.74
N VAL A 132 14.67 30.15 -4.00
CA VAL A 132 15.69 29.98 -2.97
C VAL A 132 16.59 31.22 -2.90
N VAL A 133 16.69 31.82 -1.72
CA VAL A 133 17.59 32.95 -1.45
C VAL A 133 18.64 32.49 -0.44
N GLY A 134 19.91 32.44 -0.87
CA GLY A 134 20.96 31.77 -0.10
C GLY A 134 20.65 30.28 0.01
N ASN A 135 20.52 29.77 1.25
CA ASN A 135 20.16 28.38 1.51
C ASN A 135 18.74 28.25 2.11
N ARG A 136 17.84 29.18 1.79
CA ARG A 136 16.48 29.21 2.34
C ARG A 136 15.43 29.39 1.25
N VAL A 137 14.43 28.52 1.26
CA VAL A 137 13.23 28.69 0.43
C VAL A 137 12.38 29.88 0.91
N VAL A 138 11.89 30.68 -0.03
CA VAL A 138 11.05 31.86 0.24
C VAL A 138 9.71 31.83 -0.50
N GLY A 139 9.50 30.85 -1.36
CA GLY A 139 8.26 30.70 -2.14
C GLY A 139 8.36 29.64 -3.21
N VAL A 140 7.31 29.56 -4.01
CA VAL A 140 7.20 28.68 -5.18
C VAL A 140 6.70 29.49 -6.38
N GLN A 141 7.20 29.15 -7.55
CA GLN A 141 6.65 29.59 -8.83
C GLN A 141 5.61 28.58 -9.30
N THR A 142 4.47 29.07 -9.77
CA THR A 142 3.40 28.21 -10.28
C THR A 142 2.86 28.71 -11.62
N ASN A 143 2.13 27.87 -12.34
CA ASN A 143 1.39 28.26 -13.54
C ASN A 143 0.24 29.27 -13.25
N LEU A 144 -0.15 29.46 -11.99
CA LEU A 144 -1.17 30.43 -11.55
C LEU A 144 -0.56 31.69 -10.91
N GLY A 145 0.76 31.83 -10.93
CA GLY A 145 1.51 32.95 -10.33
C GLY A 145 2.37 32.53 -9.13
N PRO A 146 3.23 33.44 -8.64
CA PRO A 146 4.11 33.14 -7.52
C PRO A 146 3.34 33.08 -6.19
N ILE A 147 3.74 32.17 -5.30
CA ILE A 147 3.21 32.06 -3.94
C ILE A 147 4.38 32.15 -2.94
N ALA A 148 4.41 33.21 -2.14
CA ALA A 148 5.42 33.38 -1.09
C ALA A 148 5.13 32.45 0.09
N ALA A 149 6.16 31.80 0.62
CA ALA A 149 6.02 30.85 1.72
C ALA A 149 7.26 30.84 2.63
N GLY A 150 7.03 30.84 3.95
CA GLY A 150 8.14 30.77 4.92
C GLY A 150 8.76 29.37 5.06
N LYS A 151 8.00 28.33 4.68
CA LYS A 151 8.38 26.92 4.63
C LYS A 151 7.64 26.25 3.46
N VAL A 152 8.29 25.30 2.81
CA VAL A 152 7.71 24.49 1.73
C VAL A 152 7.98 23.01 2.05
N ALA A 153 6.96 22.17 1.91
CA ALA A 153 7.07 20.72 2.06
C ALA A 153 6.78 20.05 0.72
N LEU A 154 7.63 19.10 0.31
CA LEU A 154 7.44 18.34 -0.92
C LEU A 154 6.72 17.03 -0.61
N CYS A 155 5.48 16.90 -1.11
CA CYS A 155 4.64 15.70 -0.94
C CYS A 155 4.16 15.14 -2.28
N SER A 156 4.97 15.24 -3.33
CA SER A 156 4.58 14.95 -4.73
C SER A 156 4.86 13.51 -5.20
N ALA A 157 5.23 12.61 -4.27
CA ALA A 157 5.49 11.19 -4.53
C ALA A 157 6.40 10.98 -5.75
N GLY A 158 5.88 10.40 -6.84
CA GLY A 158 6.64 10.11 -8.06
C GLY A 158 7.35 11.31 -8.69
N HIS A 159 6.89 12.54 -8.47
CA HIS A 159 7.53 13.77 -9.00
C HIS A 159 8.45 14.48 -8.00
N THR A 160 8.79 13.84 -6.87
CA THR A 160 9.61 14.48 -5.83
C THR A 160 11.01 14.81 -6.34
N SER A 161 11.62 13.95 -7.16
CA SER A 161 12.94 14.21 -7.76
C SER A 161 12.93 15.40 -8.72
N VAL A 162 11.84 15.59 -9.48
CA VAL A 162 11.65 16.75 -10.36
C VAL A 162 11.62 18.05 -9.56
N LEU A 163 10.81 18.10 -8.48
CA LEU A 163 10.71 19.29 -7.65
C LEU A 163 11.99 19.56 -6.84
N ALA A 164 12.62 18.52 -6.29
CA ALA A 164 13.87 18.67 -5.54
C ALA A 164 15.00 19.23 -6.42
N ALA A 165 15.08 18.79 -7.68
CA ALA A 165 16.05 19.31 -8.64
C ALA A 165 15.87 20.82 -8.94
N MET A 166 14.64 21.36 -8.84
CA MET A 166 14.40 22.81 -8.97
C MET A 166 15.09 23.63 -7.88
N ALA A 167 15.35 23.03 -6.71
CA ALA A 167 16.14 23.63 -5.63
C ALA A 167 17.60 23.16 -5.59
N GLY A 168 18.07 22.44 -6.62
CA GLY A 168 19.43 21.88 -6.66
C GLY A 168 19.67 20.75 -5.65
N ILE A 169 18.63 20.06 -5.21
CA ILE A 169 18.71 18.94 -4.26
C ILE A 169 18.62 17.63 -5.01
N GLU A 170 19.64 16.78 -4.85
CA GLU A 170 19.62 15.41 -5.34
C GLU A 170 18.97 14.46 -4.34
N LEU A 171 18.08 13.58 -4.82
CA LEU A 171 17.41 12.57 -4.00
C LEU A 171 17.70 11.16 -4.53
N PRO A 172 17.99 10.20 -3.65
CA PRO A 172 18.29 8.82 -4.03
C PRO A 172 16.99 8.01 -4.29
N VAL A 173 16.12 8.51 -5.17
CA VAL A 173 14.83 7.90 -5.50
C VAL A 173 14.65 7.77 -7.02
N GLN A 174 13.89 6.76 -7.44
CA GLN A 174 13.56 6.49 -8.84
C GLN A 174 12.06 6.28 -8.97
N SER A 175 11.49 6.65 -10.13
CA SER A 175 10.05 6.56 -10.39
C SER A 175 9.77 5.43 -11.37
N HIS A 176 9.00 4.45 -10.93
CA HIS A 176 8.67 3.22 -11.67
C HIS A 176 7.16 3.10 -11.87
N PRO A 177 6.70 2.50 -12.98
CA PRO A 177 5.32 2.05 -13.10
C PRO A 177 5.01 0.94 -12.10
N LEU A 178 3.81 1.00 -11.51
CA LEU A 178 3.19 -0.08 -10.76
C LEU A 178 1.80 -0.29 -11.33
N GLN A 179 1.47 -1.53 -11.70
CA GLN A 179 0.18 -1.87 -12.30
C GLN A 179 -0.72 -2.55 -11.26
N ALA A 180 -2.02 -2.26 -11.35
CA ALA A 180 -3.07 -2.89 -10.56
C ALA A 180 -4.33 -3.07 -11.45
N LEU A 181 -5.22 -3.96 -11.05
CA LEU A 181 -6.44 -4.29 -11.77
C LEU A 181 -7.61 -4.54 -10.82
N VAL A 182 -8.81 -4.53 -11.39
CA VAL A 182 -10.04 -4.91 -10.68
C VAL A 182 -10.85 -5.92 -11.49
N SER A 183 -11.60 -6.78 -10.80
CA SER A 183 -12.63 -7.62 -11.43
C SER A 183 -13.95 -6.85 -11.60
N GLU A 184 -14.95 -7.51 -12.18
CA GLU A 184 -16.34 -7.11 -11.98
C GLU A 184 -16.81 -7.32 -10.53
N LEU A 185 -18.03 -6.90 -10.21
CA LEU A 185 -18.58 -7.06 -8.86
C LEU A 185 -19.00 -8.50 -8.62
N LEU A 186 -18.54 -9.07 -7.50
CA LEU A 186 -18.84 -10.44 -7.09
C LEU A 186 -19.50 -10.44 -5.72
N GLU A 187 -20.23 -11.52 -5.40
CA GLU A 187 -20.64 -11.79 -4.03
C GLU A 187 -19.42 -11.97 -3.11
N PRO A 188 -19.53 -11.71 -1.80
CA PRO A 188 -18.40 -11.84 -0.87
C PRO A 188 -17.88 -13.27 -0.79
N VAL A 189 -16.64 -13.49 -1.25
CA VAL A 189 -15.95 -14.80 -1.23
C VAL A 189 -14.54 -14.71 -0.63
N HIS A 190 -13.95 -13.52 -0.57
CA HIS A 190 -12.58 -13.30 -0.08
C HIS A 190 -12.56 -12.43 1.19
N PRO A 191 -12.45 -13.02 2.39
CA PRO A 191 -12.73 -12.33 3.66
C PRO A 191 -11.57 -11.45 4.18
N THR A 192 -10.34 -11.65 3.73
CA THR A 192 -9.12 -11.00 4.26
C THR A 192 -8.29 -10.38 3.14
N VAL A 193 -7.18 -9.73 3.45
CA VAL A 193 -6.12 -9.44 2.47
C VAL A 193 -5.17 -10.64 2.41
N VAL A 194 -4.76 -11.04 1.20
CA VAL A 194 -3.70 -12.06 1.00
C VAL A 194 -2.61 -11.47 0.12
N MET A 195 -1.36 -11.69 0.53
CA MET A 195 -0.15 -11.30 -0.19
C MET A 195 0.78 -12.52 -0.27
N SER A 196 1.47 -12.69 -1.39
CA SER A 196 2.50 -13.70 -1.57
C SER A 196 3.65 -13.11 -2.37
N ASN A 197 4.89 -13.33 -1.90
CA ASN A 197 6.09 -12.87 -2.60
C ASN A 197 6.56 -13.90 -3.65
N ALA A 198 6.45 -15.19 -3.36
CA ALA A 198 6.97 -16.25 -4.22
C ALA A 198 6.02 -16.58 -5.38
N VAL A 199 4.73 -16.74 -5.06
CA VAL A 199 3.64 -16.84 -6.04
C VAL A 199 3.03 -15.45 -6.14
N HIS A 200 3.69 -14.56 -6.88
CA HIS A 200 3.64 -13.12 -6.64
C HIS A 200 2.32 -12.46 -7.02
N VAL A 201 1.49 -12.19 -6.01
CA VAL A 201 0.23 -11.45 -6.12
C VAL A 201 -0.19 -10.94 -4.74
N TYR A 202 -0.89 -9.81 -4.70
CA TYR A 202 -1.66 -9.37 -3.54
C TYR A 202 -3.08 -9.02 -3.97
N VAL A 203 -4.06 -9.45 -3.17
CA VAL A 203 -5.48 -9.30 -3.50
C VAL A 203 -6.35 -9.17 -2.26
N SER A 204 -7.38 -8.34 -2.39
CA SER A 204 -8.50 -8.23 -1.45
C SER A 204 -9.79 -8.03 -2.23
N GLN A 205 -10.94 -8.32 -1.62
CA GLN A 205 -12.24 -7.95 -2.20
C GLN A 205 -12.76 -6.67 -1.56
N ALA A 206 -12.95 -5.61 -2.35
CA ALA A 206 -13.46 -4.34 -1.86
C ALA A 206 -14.89 -4.47 -1.30
N HIS A 207 -15.32 -3.51 -0.47
CA HIS A 207 -16.69 -3.50 0.07
C HIS A 207 -17.76 -3.47 -1.04
N LYS A 208 -17.44 -2.86 -2.18
CA LYS A 208 -18.34 -2.79 -3.35
C LYS A 208 -18.50 -4.14 -4.07
N GLY A 209 -17.53 -5.06 -3.93
CA GLY A 209 -17.62 -6.44 -4.40
C GLY A 209 -16.52 -6.87 -5.37
N GLU A 210 -15.79 -5.95 -6.01
CA GLU A 210 -14.68 -6.28 -6.91
C GLU A 210 -13.46 -6.80 -6.16
N LEU A 211 -12.72 -7.72 -6.79
CA LEU A 211 -11.34 -8.00 -6.42
C LEU A 211 -10.47 -6.80 -6.82
N VAL A 212 -9.57 -6.39 -5.94
CA VAL A 212 -8.55 -5.38 -6.20
C VAL A 212 -7.19 -6.06 -6.05
N MET A 213 -6.42 -6.09 -7.13
CA MET A 213 -5.22 -6.92 -7.25
C MET A 213 -4.04 -6.16 -7.84
N GLY A 214 -2.83 -6.55 -7.44
CA GLY A 214 -1.59 -6.16 -8.09
C GLY A 214 -0.46 -7.14 -7.78
N ALA A 215 0.72 -6.83 -8.32
CA ALA A 215 1.95 -7.60 -8.10
C ALA A 215 3.18 -6.67 -8.13
N GLY A 216 4.24 -7.06 -8.83
CA GLY A 216 5.50 -6.32 -8.92
C GLY A 216 5.43 -5.04 -9.75
N ILE A 217 6.44 -4.19 -9.56
CA ILE A 217 6.68 -3.00 -10.39
C ILE A 217 7.22 -3.38 -11.77
N ASP A 218 7.05 -2.50 -12.75
CA ASP A 218 7.86 -2.51 -13.96
C ASP A 218 9.29 -2.03 -13.61
N ALA A 219 10.32 -2.80 -14.01
CA ALA A 219 11.70 -2.56 -13.56
C ALA A 219 12.33 -1.27 -14.12
N TYR A 220 11.82 -0.74 -15.24
CA TYR A 220 12.36 0.47 -15.87
C TYR A 220 11.77 1.75 -15.26
N ASN A 221 12.53 2.84 -15.33
CA ASN A 221 12.05 4.16 -14.91
C ASN A 221 11.04 4.69 -15.91
N SER A 222 9.89 5.15 -15.42
CA SER A 222 8.90 5.82 -16.26
C SER A 222 7.83 6.55 -15.43
N TYR A 223 7.26 7.59 -16.05
CA TYR A 223 6.13 8.35 -15.55
C TYR A 223 4.82 8.05 -16.31
N THR A 224 4.82 7.04 -17.18
CA THR A 224 3.71 6.77 -18.13
C THR A 224 2.41 6.29 -17.49
N GLN A 225 2.42 5.94 -16.19
CA GLN A 225 1.27 5.36 -15.48
C GLN A 225 0.66 4.12 -16.17
N ARG A 226 1.50 3.38 -16.89
CA ARG A 226 1.18 2.12 -17.58
C ARG A 226 2.44 1.28 -17.67
N GLY A 227 2.27 -0.04 -17.79
CA GLY A 227 3.35 -0.98 -18.01
C GLY A 227 3.01 -1.99 -19.10
N ALA A 228 3.84 -3.04 -19.20
CA ALA A 228 3.62 -4.11 -20.16
C ALA A 228 2.61 -5.15 -19.62
N PHE A 229 1.82 -5.75 -20.53
CA PHE A 229 0.71 -6.64 -20.15
C PHE A 229 1.16 -7.98 -19.56
N HIS A 230 2.40 -8.43 -19.82
CA HIS A 230 2.90 -9.69 -19.26
C HIS A 230 2.94 -9.70 -17.73
N ILE A 231 3.08 -8.53 -17.07
CA ILE A 231 2.96 -8.40 -15.61
C ILE A 231 1.55 -8.78 -15.12
N ILE A 232 0.52 -8.50 -15.94
CA ILE A 232 -0.85 -8.92 -15.69
C ILE A 232 -1.00 -10.43 -15.92
N GLU A 233 -0.43 -10.97 -17.00
CA GLU A 233 -0.48 -12.41 -17.31
C GLU A 233 0.20 -13.26 -16.22
N GLU A 234 1.35 -12.80 -15.71
CA GLU A 234 2.10 -13.43 -14.62
C GLU A 234 1.30 -13.43 -13.31
N GLN A 235 0.72 -12.30 -12.91
CA GLN A 235 -0.09 -12.24 -11.68
C GLN A 235 -1.40 -13.01 -11.80
N MET A 236 -2.00 -13.08 -12.99
CA MET A 236 -3.19 -13.93 -13.23
C MET A 236 -2.87 -15.40 -13.03
N SER A 237 -1.71 -15.86 -13.52
CA SER A 237 -1.25 -17.23 -13.27
C SER A 237 -1.08 -17.48 -11.76
N ALA A 238 -0.48 -16.55 -11.03
CA ALA A 238 -0.34 -16.63 -9.57
C ALA A 238 -1.69 -16.63 -8.84
N ALA A 239 -2.62 -15.78 -9.26
CA ALA A 239 -3.95 -15.65 -8.67
C ALA A 239 -4.77 -16.93 -8.84
N LEU A 240 -4.79 -17.51 -10.04
CA LEU A 240 -5.55 -18.73 -10.33
C LEU A 240 -4.98 -19.96 -9.60
N GLU A 241 -3.65 -20.04 -9.44
CA GLU A 241 -3.01 -21.11 -8.66
C GLU A 241 -3.34 -21.01 -7.16
N LEU A 242 -3.30 -19.79 -6.59
CA LEU A 242 -3.61 -19.55 -5.17
C LEU A 242 -5.11 -19.59 -4.87
N PHE A 243 -5.95 -19.21 -5.82
CA PHE A 243 -7.40 -19.07 -5.65
C PHE A 243 -8.13 -19.70 -6.84
N PRO A 244 -8.32 -21.03 -6.86
CA PRO A 244 -9.03 -21.71 -7.94
C PRO A 244 -10.45 -21.20 -8.19
N VAL A 245 -11.07 -20.56 -7.18
CA VAL A 245 -12.40 -19.95 -7.28
C VAL A 245 -12.43 -18.66 -8.14
N PHE A 246 -11.27 -18.10 -8.50
CA PHE A 246 -11.19 -16.93 -9.40
C PHE A 246 -11.24 -17.30 -10.89
N ALA A 247 -11.26 -18.60 -11.22
CA ALA A 247 -11.28 -19.11 -12.59
C ALA A 247 -12.69 -19.12 -13.21
#